data_AF-A0A9E4KE13-F1
#
_entry.id   AF-A0A9E4KE13-F1
#
_cell.length_a   1.000
_cell.length_b   1.000
_cell.length_c   1.000
_cell.angle_alpha   90.00
_cell.angle_beta   90.00
_cell.angle_gamma   90.00
#
_symmetry.space_group_name_H-M   'P 1'
#
loop_
_entity.id
_entity.type
_entity.pdbx_description
1 polymer ?
#
loop_
_entity_poly.entity_id
_entity_poly.type
_entity_poly.pdbx_seq_one_letter_code
_entity_poly.pdbx_strand_id
1 'polypeptide(L)'
;ILVGVSRSGKTPTCLFLGLQHSVLAANYPLTDDDLHSDLLPKILAKYKDKLYGLTIDPHQLQRIRQERRPDRRYSSLEQCKMEVKLAEGLFKHYNIPYLETTSMSIEEISARLIQHIKRVA
;
A
#
# COMPACT_ATOMS: atom_id res chain seq x y z
N ILE A 1 -9.07 -3.50 3.26
CA ILE A 1 -8.07 -2.75 4.05
C ILE A 1 -6.84 -2.58 3.18
N LEU A 2 -6.48 -1.34 2.84
CA LEU A 2 -5.30 -1.07 2.01
C LEU A 2 -4.05 -1.04 2.89
N VAL A 3 -3.04 -1.83 2.52
CA VAL A 3 -1.74 -1.96 3.22
C VAL A 3 -0.59 -1.59 2.28
N GLY A 4 0.50 -1.05 2.82
CA GLY A 4 1.70 -0.72 2.03
C GLY A 4 2.50 0.44 2.60
N VAL A 5 3.61 0.78 1.95
CA VAL A 5 4.54 1.84 2.39
C VAL A 5 3.93 3.24 2.35
N SER A 6 4.43 4.18 3.15
CA SER A 6 3.99 5.58 3.06
C SER A 6 4.15 6.10 1.64
N ARG A 7 3.14 6.81 1.12
CA ARG A 7 3.02 7.36 -0.25
C ARG A 7 2.70 6.40 -1.40
N SER A 8 2.32 5.14 -1.14
CA SER A 8 1.79 4.23 -2.17
C SER A 8 0.31 4.48 -2.59
N GLY A 9 -0.22 5.70 -2.47
CA GLY A 9 -1.59 6.02 -2.93
C GLY A 9 -2.76 5.61 -2.00
N LYS A 10 -2.53 4.91 -0.88
CA LYS A 10 -3.62 4.42 0.00
C LYS A 10 -4.64 5.48 0.44
N THR A 11 -4.19 6.63 0.96
CA THR A 11 -5.10 7.67 1.50
C THR A 11 -6.09 8.20 0.45
N PRO A 12 -5.63 8.73 -0.71
CA PRO A 12 -6.55 9.19 -1.74
C PRO A 12 -7.43 8.06 -2.29
N THR A 13 -6.92 6.84 -2.43
CA THR A 13 -7.72 5.68 -2.85
C THR A 13 -8.82 5.33 -1.84
N CYS A 14 -8.52 5.27 -0.54
CA CYS A 14 -9.52 5.04 0.50
C CYS A 14 -10.63 6.10 0.48
N LEU A 15 -10.24 7.37 0.33
CA LEU A 15 -11.20 8.47 0.24
C LEU A 15 -12.10 8.33 -0.99
N PHE A 16 -11.49 8.06 -2.16
CA PHE A 16 -12.23 7.89 -3.41
C PHE A 16 -13.20 6.69 -3.35
N LEU A 17 -12.76 5.55 -2.82
CA LEU A 17 -13.61 4.37 -2.61
C LEU A 17 -14.82 4.67 -1.71
N GLY A 18 -14.61 5.44 -0.63
CA GLY A 18 -15.70 5.85 0.26
C GLY A 18 -16.70 6.78 -0.40
N LEU A 19 -16.20 7.81 -1.11
CA LEU A 19 -17.04 8.85 -1.71
C LEU A 19 -17.77 8.39 -2.97
N GLN A 20 -17.09 7.66 -3.86
CA GLN A 20 -17.60 7.33 -5.20
C GLN A 20 -18.22 5.93 -5.29
N HIS A 21 -17.83 5.03 -4.38
CA HIS A 21 -18.29 3.63 -4.41
C HIS A 21 -18.96 3.17 -3.12
N SER A 22 -19.13 4.07 -2.13
CA SER A 22 -19.72 3.75 -0.82
C SER A 22 -19.03 2.56 -0.12
N VAL A 23 -17.74 2.35 -0.38
CA VAL A 23 -16.96 1.27 0.21
C VAL A 23 -16.30 1.76 1.50
N LEU A 24 -16.52 1.03 2.60
CA LEU A 24 -15.83 1.25 3.86
C LEU A 24 -14.37 0.77 3.77
N ALA A 25 -13.48 1.66 3.34
CA ALA A 25 -12.06 1.39 3.19
C ALA A 25 -11.27 1.85 4.43
N ALA A 26 -10.34 1.01 4.89
CA ALA A 26 -9.38 1.35 5.93
C ALA A 26 -7.97 1.46 5.34
N ASN A 27 -7.19 2.43 5.82
CA ASN A 27 -5.80 2.68 5.42
C ASN A 27 -4.86 2.26 6.54
N TYR A 28 -4.04 1.24 6.30
CA TYR A 28 -3.03 0.79 7.24
C TYR A 28 -1.63 1.02 6.64
N PRO A 29 -0.85 2.00 7.16
CA PRO A 29 0.53 2.19 6.75
C PRO A 29 1.40 1.08 7.36
N LEU A 30 2.24 0.43 6.55
CA LEU A 30 3.30 -0.42 7.08
C LEU A 30 4.39 0.48 7.68
N THR A 31 4.67 0.28 8.97
CA THR A 31 5.74 0.96 9.70
C THR A 31 7.08 0.24 9.52
N ASP A 32 8.19 0.87 9.93
CA ASP A 32 9.51 0.24 9.90
C ASP A 32 9.49 -1.08 10.70
N ASP A 33 8.85 -1.08 11.87
CA ASP A 33 8.69 -2.27 12.73
C ASP A 33 7.87 -3.37 12.04
N ASP A 34 6.81 -3.01 11.32
CA ASP A 34 6.00 -3.98 10.56
C ASP A 34 6.79 -4.60 9.40
N LEU A 35 7.67 -3.82 8.75
CA LEU A 35 8.44 -4.25 7.59
C LEU A 35 9.64 -5.14 7.97
N HIS A 36 10.20 -4.94 9.16
CA HIS A 36 11.30 -5.76 9.68
C HIS A 36 10.81 -7.01 10.45
N SER A 37 9.52 -7.11 10.70
CA SER A 37 8.88 -8.30 11.26
C SER A 37 8.57 -9.32 10.14
N ASP A 38 8.97 -10.57 10.32
CA ASP A 38 8.55 -11.68 9.45
C ASP A 38 7.05 -12.02 9.60
N LEU A 39 6.40 -11.41 10.59
CA LEU A 39 4.99 -11.66 10.91
C LEU A 39 4.09 -10.52 10.45
N LEU A 40 2.92 -10.89 9.92
CA LEU A 40 1.83 -9.97 9.66
C LEU A 40 1.44 -9.27 10.99
N PRO A 41 1.26 -7.93 11.00
CA PRO A 41 0.88 -7.22 12.21
C PRO A 41 -0.35 -7.83 12.86
N LYS A 42 -0.30 -8.07 14.18
CA LYS A 42 -1.36 -8.81 14.92
C LYS A 42 -2.76 -8.26 14.69
N ILE A 43 -2.87 -6.93 14.57
CA ILE A 43 -4.14 -6.25 14.31
C ILE A 43 -4.75 -6.59 12.94
N LEU A 44 -3.91 -6.91 11.96
CA LEU A 44 -4.30 -7.30 10.60
C LEU A 44 -4.61 -8.79 10.48
N ALA A 45 -4.11 -9.64 11.37
CA ALA A 45 -4.26 -11.09 11.30
C ALA A 45 -5.73 -11.54 11.18
N LYS A 46 -6.64 -10.94 11.97
CA LYS A 46 -8.09 -11.22 11.92
C LYS A 46 -8.80 -10.70 10.67
N TYR A 47 -8.12 -9.92 9.83
CA TYR A 47 -8.66 -9.32 8.61
C TYR A 47 -7.89 -9.73 7.36
N LYS A 48 -7.09 -10.79 7.42
CA LYS A 48 -6.21 -11.24 6.35
C LYS A 48 -6.91 -11.29 4.98
N ASP A 49 -8.10 -11.86 4.91
CA ASP A 49 -8.85 -12.03 3.67
C ASP A 49 -9.44 -10.72 3.12
N LYS A 50 -9.37 -9.63 3.89
CA LYS A 50 -9.80 -8.28 3.50
C LYS A 50 -8.62 -7.38 3.15
N LEU A 51 -7.38 -7.87 3.21
CA LEU A 51 -6.19 -7.08 2.93
C LEU A 51 -5.97 -6.95 1.43
N TYR A 52 -5.52 -5.77 1.01
CA TYR A 52 -5.05 -5.53 -0.35
C TYR A 52 -3.84 -4.60 -0.32
N GLY A 53 -2.74 -5.03 -0.92
CA GLY A 53 -1.49 -4.29 -0.96
C GLY A 53 -1.47 -3.23 -2.06
N LEU A 54 -0.94 -2.05 -1.75
CA LEU A 54 -0.51 -1.08 -2.75
C LEU A 54 1.01 -0.91 -2.67
N THR A 55 1.70 -1.27 -3.74
CA THR A 55 3.14 -1.07 -3.94
C THR A 55 3.40 0.03 -4.96
N ILE A 56 4.64 0.48 -5.06
CA ILE A 56 5.06 1.59 -5.91
C ILE A 56 6.54 1.41 -6.26
N ASP A 57 6.93 1.85 -7.45
CA ASP A 57 8.32 1.89 -7.87
C ASP A 57 9.17 2.72 -6.87
N PRO A 58 10.32 2.22 -6.42
CA PRO A 58 11.16 2.93 -5.45
C PRO A 58 11.66 4.29 -5.90
N HIS A 59 11.93 4.50 -7.20
CA HIS A 59 12.39 5.80 -7.69
C HIS A 59 11.26 6.83 -7.68
N GLN A 60 10.05 6.40 -8.06
CA GLN A 60 8.87 7.25 -8.01
C GLN A 60 8.45 7.55 -6.56
N LEU A 61 8.55 6.57 -5.68
CA LEU A 61 8.38 6.76 -4.25
C LEU A 61 9.36 7.80 -3.70
N GLN A 62 10.65 7.68 -4.05
CA GLN A 62 11.69 8.62 -3.65
C GLN A 62 11.33 10.05 -4.08
N ARG A 63 10.96 10.23 -5.35
CA ARG A 63 10.57 11.54 -5.91
C ARG A 63 9.43 12.18 -5.11
N ILE A 64 8.36 11.44 -4.86
CA ILE A 64 7.20 11.92 -4.07
C ILE A 64 7.60 12.24 -2.62
N ARG A 65 8.50 11.45 -2.02
CA ARG A 65 8.98 11.71 -0.65
C ARG A 65 9.86 12.94 -0.58
N GLN A 66 10.74 13.16 -1.56
CA GLN A 66 11.58 14.35 -1.64
C GLN A 66 10.75 15.64 -1.75
N GLU A 67 9.70 15.63 -2.58
CA GLU A 67 8.77 16.76 -2.70
C GLU A 67 8.03 17.05 -1.38
N ARG A 68 7.63 16.00 -0.63
CA ARG A 68 6.93 16.17 0.66
C ARG A 68 7.86 16.65 1.77
N ARG A 69 8.97 15.93 1.95
CA ARG A 69 9.90 16.08 3.07
C ARG A 69 11.27 15.58 2.62
N PRO A 70 12.20 16.49 2.27
CA PRO A 70 13.53 16.12 1.78
C PRO A 70 14.47 15.73 2.93
N ASP A 71 13.99 14.90 3.87
CA ASP A 71 14.87 14.38 4.91
C ASP A 71 15.74 13.24 4.35
N ARG A 72 17.00 13.18 4.79
CA ARG A 72 18.00 12.31 4.15
C ARG A 72 17.68 10.82 4.22
N ARG A 73 16.99 10.34 5.27
CA ARG A 73 16.77 8.91 5.46
C ARG A 73 15.48 8.45 4.79
N TYR A 74 14.33 9.04 5.12
CA TYR A 74 13.02 8.62 4.60
C TYR A 74 12.86 8.85 3.11
N SER A 75 13.51 9.87 2.54
CA SER A 75 13.52 10.15 1.10
C SER A 75 14.76 9.61 0.37
N SER A 76 15.60 8.79 1.01
CA SER A 76 16.71 8.12 0.31
C SER A 76 16.18 7.00 -0.59
N LEU A 77 16.83 6.81 -1.74
CA LEU A 77 16.50 5.73 -2.66
C LEU A 77 16.69 4.35 -1.99
N GLU A 78 17.74 4.20 -1.18
CA GLU A 78 18.05 2.95 -0.49
C GLU A 78 16.96 2.56 0.50
N GLN A 79 16.47 3.50 1.31
CA GLN A 79 15.32 3.26 2.18
C GLN A 79 14.07 2.92 1.37
N CYS A 80 13.78 3.66 0.29
CA CYS A 80 12.61 3.39 -0.56
C CYS A 80 12.65 1.98 -1.17
N LYS A 81 13.82 1.56 -1.69
CA LYS A 81 14.02 0.21 -2.24
C LYS A 81 13.83 -0.87 -1.17
N MET A 82 14.41 -0.66 0.01
CA MET A 82 14.28 -1.59 1.13
C MET A 82 12.82 -1.75 1.55
N GLU A 83 12.12 -0.64 1.83
CA GLU A 83 10.73 -0.67 2.30
C GLU A 83 9.79 -1.32 1.27
N VAL A 84 9.92 -0.98 -0.02
CA VAL A 84 9.12 -1.59 -1.09
C VAL A 84 9.39 -3.09 -1.17
N LYS A 85 10.66 -3.50 -1.14
CA LYS A 85 11.04 -4.92 -1.18
C LYS A 85 10.46 -5.70 0.01
N LEU A 86 10.54 -5.14 1.22
CA LEU A 86 10.00 -5.75 2.44
C LEU A 86 8.47 -5.84 2.38
N ALA A 87 7.79 -4.78 1.94
CA ALA A 87 6.34 -4.76 1.80
C ALA A 87 5.85 -5.82 0.79
N GLU A 88 6.49 -5.91 -0.38
CA GLU A 88 6.16 -6.93 -1.37
C GLU A 88 6.49 -8.35 -0.89
N GLY A 89 7.58 -8.51 -0.14
CA GLY A 89 7.93 -9.77 0.53
C GLY A 89 6.82 -10.21 1.48
N LEU A 90 6.34 -9.30 2.33
CA LEU A 90 5.22 -9.53 3.24
C LEU A 90 3.95 -9.92 2.47
N PHE A 91 3.63 -9.21 1.38
CA PHE A 91 2.46 -9.53 0.56
C PHE A 91 2.54 -10.93 -0.04
N LYS A 92 3.69 -11.29 -0.61
CA LYS A 92 3.92 -12.62 -1.18
C LYS A 92 3.86 -13.71 -0.12
N HIS A 93 4.51 -13.52 1.02
CA HIS A 93 4.55 -14.49 2.11
C HIS A 93 3.15 -14.80 2.66
N TYR A 94 2.29 -13.78 2.78
CA TYR A 94 0.93 -13.94 3.29
C TYR A 94 -0.14 -14.14 2.21
N ASN A 95 0.25 -14.24 0.93
CA ASN A 95 -0.66 -14.30 -0.21
C ASN A 95 -1.68 -13.16 -0.24
N ILE A 96 -1.24 -11.95 0.11
CA ILE A 96 -2.05 -10.73 0.04
C ILE A 96 -2.04 -10.24 -1.41
N PRO A 97 -3.20 -10.11 -2.08
CA PRO A 97 -3.26 -9.54 -3.42
C PRO A 97 -2.78 -8.09 -3.38
N TYR A 98 -1.97 -7.67 -4.36
CA TYR A 98 -1.43 -6.31 -4.39
C TYR A 98 -1.36 -5.74 -5.80
N LEU A 99 -1.31 -4.42 -5.89
CA LEU A 99 -1.25 -3.64 -7.13
C LEU A 99 -0.11 -2.62 -7.07
N GLU A 100 0.64 -2.52 -8.17
CA GLU A 100 1.69 -1.54 -8.40
C GLU A 100 1.05 -0.25 -8.95
N THR A 101 1.19 0.88 -8.25
CA THR A 101 0.39 2.09 -8.49
C THR A 101 1.14 3.24 -9.19
N THR A 102 2.37 3.03 -9.66
CA THR A 102 3.30 4.09 -10.07
C THR A 102 2.76 5.04 -11.13
N SER A 103 2.09 4.49 -12.15
CA SER A 103 1.57 5.24 -13.30
C SER A 103 0.05 5.25 -13.36
N MET A 104 -0.62 4.81 -12.29
CA MET A 104 -2.07 4.66 -12.26
C MET A 104 -2.74 5.87 -11.61
N SER A 105 -3.88 6.28 -12.14
CA SER A 105 -4.74 7.28 -11.49
C SER A 105 -5.48 6.66 -10.30
N ILE A 106 -6.06 7.50 -9.43
CA ILE A 106 -6.84 7.03 -8.29
C ILE A 106 -8.10 6.29 -8.76
N GLU A 107 -8.71 6.74 -9.85
CA GLU A 107 -9.84 6.11 -10.51
C GLU A 107 -9.47 4.72 -11.01
N GLU A 108 -8.30 4.57 -11.66
CA GLU A 108 -7.85 3.28 -12.18
C GLU A 108 -7.54 2.28 -11.06
N ILE A 109 -6.84 2.73 -10.02
CA ILE A 109 -6.57 1.93 -8.81
C ILE A 109 -7.90 1.48 -8.19
N SER A 110 -8.85 2.39 -8.03
CA SER A 110 -10.15 2.10 -7.43
C SER A 110 -10.96 1.13 -8.27
N ALA A 111 -10.98 1.28 -9.59
CA ALA A 111 -11.66 0.36 -10.50
C ALA A 111 -11.12 -1.08 -10.38
N ARG A 112 -9.79 -1.25 -10.32
CA ARG A 112 -9.15 -2.55 -10.09
C ARG A 112 -9.54 -3.15 -8.74
N LEU A 113 -9.56 -2.34 -7.68
CA LEU A 113 -9.96 -2.77 -6.34
C LEU A 113 -11.43 -3.21 -6.29
N ILE A 114 -12.35 -2.45 -6.90
CA ILE A 114 -13.77 -2.82 -6.98
C ILE A 114 -13.96 -4.12 -7.75
N GLN A 115 -13.26 -4.29 -8.88
CA GLN A 115 -13.31 -5.53 -9.64
C GLN A 115 -12.81 -6.72 -8.81
N HIS A 116 -11.76 -6.53 -8.02
CA HIS A 116 -11.27 -7.56 -7.10
C HIS A 116 -12.29 -7.90 -6.01
N ILE A 117 -12.85 -6.88 -5.34
CA ILE A 117 -13.87 -7.07 -4.29
C ILE A 117 -15.06 -7.89 -4.82
N LYS A 118 -15.54 -7.59 -6.04
CA LYS A 118 -16.65 -8.33 -6.67
C LYS A 118 -16.35 -9.79 -7.03
N ARG A 119 -15.07 -10.16 -7.16
CA ARG A 119 -14.67 -11.56 -7.46
C ARG A 119 -14.53 -12.42 -6.22
N VAL A 120 -14.31 -11.80 -5.07
CA VAL A 120 -14.04 -12.48 -3.79
C VAL A 120 -15.27 -12.47 -2.86
N ALA A 121 -16.23 -11.57 -3.12
CA ALA A 121 -17.55 -11.55 -2.49
C ALA A 121 -18.50 -12.59 -3.13
#